data_AF-A0A0L0SKK6-F1
#
_entry.id   AF-A0A0L0SKK6-F1
#
_cell.length_a   1.000
_cell.length_b   1.000
_cell.length_c   1.000
_cell.angle_alpha   90.00
_cell.angle_beta   90.00
_cell.angle_gamma   90.00
#
_symmetry.space_group_name_H-M   'P 1'
#
loop_
_entity.id
_entity.type
_entity.pdbx_description
1 polymer ?
#
loop_
_entity_poly.entity_id
_entity_poly.type
_entity_poly.pdbx_seq_one_letter_code
_entity_poly.pdbx_strand_id
1 'polypeptide(L)'
;MSIPLGLDQFEDVPSLTHTPHVYVATTPLATILADATVPFKHRCRVRFTHVVPDRVTNLTRAHCSVCRRSFTDAQCPMCQAAPAEYAWRFALLAVDGSPSTADGAEAETEAARVPVLVSDGRGTDFMAAVAPPVDLTRNPATARSVLASLVRHLAGRDLDAAVRAGHIAKDVMDAVAHGEVSVVDVLNAIQEGSAEPATPPWRDVCVQSYRFFDTVFRQ
;
A
#
# COMPACT_ATOMS: atom_id res chain seq x y z
N MET A 1 24.64 -35.22 8.80
CA MET A 1 24.27 -34.07 9.65
C MET A 1 23.08 -33.42 8.99
N SER A 2 21.90 -33.60 9.57
CA SER A 2 20.62 -33.13 9.01
C SER A 2 20.12 -32.00 9.88
N ILE A 3 19.95 -30.81 9.30
CA ILE A 3 19.40 -29.64 9.99
C ILE A 3 17.87 -29.80 9.96
N PRO A 4 17.16 -29.83 11.11
CA PRO A 4 15.71 -29.87 11.10
C PRO A 4 15.21 -28.44 10.86
N LEU A 5 14.60 -28.20 9.70
CA LEU A 5 13.76 -27.03 9.51
C LEU A 5 12.40 -27.36 10.13
N GLY A 6 12.12 -26.75 11.28
CA GLY A 6 10.82 -26.78 11.92
C GLY A 6 9.77 -26.23 10.94
N LEU A 7 8.89 -27.10 10.49
CA LEU A 7 7.66 -26.74 9.79
C LEU A 7 6.67 -26.25 10.83
N ASP A 8 6.79 -24.98 11.24
CA ASP A 8 5.62 -24.26 11.74
C ASP A 8 4.69 -24.05 10.56
N GLN A 9 3.60 -24.81 10.58
CA GLN A 9 2.46 -24.69 9.69
C GLN A 9 1.81 -23.32 9.93
N PHE A 10 2.26 -22.29 9.22
CA PHE A 10 1.43 -21.14 8.97
C PHE A 10 0.53 -21.48 7.78
N GLU A 11 -0.78 -21.53 8.05
CA GLU A 11 -1.81 -21.62 7.03
C GLU A 11 -1.49 -20.67 5.87
N ASP A 12 -1.52 -21.19 4.64
CA ASP A 12 -1.27 -20.48 3.37
C ASP A 12 -2.33 -19.39 3.15
N VAL A 13 -2.22 -18.29 3.89
CA VAL A 13 -2.85 -17.02 3.53
C VAL A 13 -1.95 -16.39 2.47
N PRO A 14 -2.44 -16.11 1.25
CA PRO A 14 -1.63 -15.48 0.22
C PRO A 14 -1.07 -14.15 0.73
N SER A 15 0.24 -14.16 0.99
CA SER A 15 0.94 -12.99 1.51
C SER A 15 1.08 -11.97 0.38
N LEU A 16 0.63 -10.74 0.63
CA LEU A 16 0.75 -9.58 -0.27
C LEU A 16 2.21 -9.27 -0.64
N THR A 17 3.13 -9.86 0.13
CA THR A 17 4.59 -9.73 0.01
C THR A 17 5.27 -11.02 -0.46
N HIS A 18 4.51 -12.05 -0.86
CA HIS A 18 5.06 -13.32 -1.33
C HIS A 18 5.97 -13.07 -2.54
N THR A 19 7.28 -13.20 -2.33
CA THR A 19 8.27 -12.98 -3.37
C THR A 19 8.68 -14.35 -3.92
N PRO A 20 8.29 -14.73 -5.16
CA PRO A 20 8.73 -15.99 -5.77
C PRO A 20 10.25 -16.03 -6.07
N HIS A 21 10.98 -14.96 -5.73
CA HIS A 21 12.39 -14.73 -6.02
C HIS A 21 13.22 -14.59 -4.73
N VAL A 22 13.02 -15.49 -3.76
CA VAL A 22 13.74 -15.47 -2.47
C VAL A 22 15.28 -15.54 -2.65
N TYR A 23 15.74 -16.12 -3.75
CA TYR A 23 17.15 -16.23 -4.11
C TYR A 23 17.77 -14.95 -4.68
N VAL A 24 16.96 -13.94 -5.02
CA VAL A 24 17.44 -12.64 -5.51
C VAL A 24 17.84 -11.81 -4.29
N ALA A 25 19.04 -11.22 -4.35
CA ALA A 25 19.54 -10.33 -3.30
C ALA A 25 18.67 -9.07 -3.20
N THR A 26 18.49 -8.57 -1.97
CA THR A 26 17.75 -7.32 -1.75
C THR A 26 18.54 -6.13 -2.29
N THR A 27 17.90 -5.29 -3.09
CA THR A 27 18.46 -4.05 -3.62
C THR A 27 17.96 -2.87 -2.77
N PRO A 28 18.85 -1.99 -2.28
CA PRO A 28 18.45 -0.75 -1.62
C PRO A 28 17.66 0.17 -2.55
N LEU A 29 16.70 0.91 -2.01
CA LEU A 29 15.88 1.86 -2.76
C LEU A 29 16.72 2.94 -3.42
N ALA A 30 17.75 3.46 -2.73
CA ALA A 30 18.68 4.45 -3.30
C ALA A 30 19.38 3.93 -4.56
N THR A 31 19.77 2.65 -4.58
CA THR A 31 20.38 2.01 -5.76
C THR A 31 19.38 1.93 -6.90
N ILE A 32 18.13 1.55 -6.63
CA ILE A 32 17.07 1.45 -7.65
C ILE A 32 16.78 2.82 -8.27
N LEU A 33 16.73 3.88 -7.46
CA LEU A 33 16.50 5.23 -7.93
C LEU A 33 17.66 5.80 -8.77
N ALA A 34 18.88 5.35 -8.50
CA ALA A 34 20.06 5.73 -9.27
C ALA A 34 20.26 4.87 -10.54
N ASP A 35 19.53 3.75 -10.67
CA ASP A 35 19.70 2.80 -11.76
C ASP A 35 19.04 3.29 -13.07
N ALA A 36 19.84 3.39 -14.13
CA ALA A 36 19.35 3.76 -15.47
C ALA A 36 18.75 2.57 -16.23
N THR A 37 18.96 1.34 -15.74
CA THR A 37 18.43 0.10 -16.32
C THR A 37 16.96 -0.08 -15.94
N VAL A 38 16.11 0.58 -16.73
CA VAL A 38 14.67 0.60 -16.53
C VAL A 38 13.98 0.22 -17.85
N PRO A 39 13.00 -0.71 -17.86
CA PRO A 39 12.37 -1.36 -16.70
C PRO A 39 13.14 -2.57 -16.17
N PHE A 40 13.17 -2.73 -14.84
CA PHE A 40 13.76 -3.89 -14.17
C PHE A 40 12.98 -4.25 -12.89
N LYS A 41 13.07 -5.51 -12.46
CA LYS A 41 12.42 -6.01 -11.23
C LYS A 41 13.45 -6.15 -10.12
N HIS A 42 13.16 -5.58 -8.96
CA HIS A 42 14.03 -5.60 -7.80
C HIS A 42 13.31 -6.20 -6.60
N ARG A 43 14.04 -6.96 -5.78
CA ARG A 43 13.57 -7.35 -4.45
C ARG A 43 14.07 -6.31 -3.46
N CYS A 44 13.18 -5.75 -2.65
CA CYS A 44 13.53 -4.76 -1.62
C CYS A 44 13.05 -5.23 -0.26
N ARG A 45 13.75 -4.84 0.80
CA ARG A 45 13.26 -4.97 2.18
C ARG A 45 12.94 -3.60 2.72
N VAL A 46 11.66 -3.31 2.92
CA VAL A 46 11.15 -1.97 3.24
C VAL A 46 10.22 -1.96 4.44
N ARG A 47 10.02 -0.80 5.03
CA ARG A 47 8.89 -0.49 5.91
C ARG A 47 7.97 0.47 5.18
N PHE A 48 6.68 0.14 5.11
CA PHE A 48 5.69 1.09 4.66
C PHE A 48 5.29 1.98 5.82
N THR A 49 5.34 3.28 5.62
CA THR A 49 5.09 4.26 6.68
C THR A 49 3.79 5.02 6.45
N HIS A 50 3.43 5.25 5.18
CA HIS A 50 2.24 6.03 4.81
C HIS A 50 1.58 5.44 3.57
N VAL A 51 0.34 5.87 3.33
CA VAL A 51 -0.43 5.60 2.12
C VAL A 51 -0.94 6.92 1.55
N VAL A 52 -0.91 7.06 0.22
CA VAL A 52 -1.37 8.25 -0.49
C VAL A 52 -2.25 7.81 -1.68
N PRO A 53 -3.51 8.24 -1.78
CA PRO A 53 -4.24 9.07 -0.83
C PRO A 53 -4.47 8.34 0.51
N ASP A 54 -4.71 9.11 1.56
CA ASP A 54 -4.90 8.61 2.92
C ASP A 54 -6.31 8.06 3.16
N ARG A 55 -7.32 8.65 2.51
CA ARG A 55 -8.71 8.16 2.57
C ARG A 55 -8.88 6.85 1.82
N VAL A 56 -9.44 5.85 2.50
CA VAL A 56 -9.65 4.49 1.94
C VAL A 56 -10.49 4.53 0.68
N THR A 57 -11.56 5.32 0.66
CA THR A 57 -12.46 5.47 -0.50
C THR A 57 -11.78 6.06 -1.72
N ASN A 58 -10.60 6.67 -1.56
CA ASN A 58 -9.84 7.25 -2.65
C ASN A 58 -8.76 6.32 -3.22
N LEU A 59 -8.58 5.13 -2.65
CA LEU A 59 -7.58 4.16 -3.11
C LEU A 59 -7.99 3.46 -4.40
N THR A 60 -9.28 3.51 -4.75
CA THR A 60 -9.77 3.10 -6.06
C THR A 60 -10.29 4.29 -6.85
N ARG A 61 -10.18 4.18 -8.18
CA ARG A 61 -10.72 5.16 -9.13
C ARG A 61 -11.47 4.46 -10.23
N ALA A 62 -12.54 5.09 -10.72
CA ALA A 62 -13.17 4.69 -11.96
C ALA A 62 -12.16 4.80 -13.11
N HIS A 63 -12.20 3.86 -14.05
CA HIS A 63 -11.33 3.82 -15.21
C HIS A 63 -12.13 3.83 -16.51
N CYS A 64 -11.75 4.70 -17.44
CA CYS A 64 -12.40 4.80 -18.74
C CYS A 64 -11.76 3.79 -19.70
N SER A 65 -12.53 2.82 -20.20
CA SER A 65 -12.03 1.84 -21.18
C SER A 65 -11.61 2.47 -22.52
N VAL A 66 -12.15 3.66 -22.84
CA VAL A 66 -11.88 4.39 -24.09
C VAL A 66 -10.58 5.18 -24.01
N CYS A 67 -10.48 6.15 -23.11
CA CYS A 67 -9.30 7.03 -23.01
C CYS A 67 -8.26 6.56 -21.98
N ARG A 68 -8.52 5.45 -21.28
CA ARG A 68 -7.63 4.86 -20.24
C ARG A 68 -7.29 5.81 -19.10
N ARG A 69 -8.08 6.86 -18.90
CA ARG A 69 -7.93 7.80 -17.78
C ARG A 69 -8.75 7.35 -16.59
N SER A 70 -8.21 7.57 -15.41
CA SER A 70 -8.91 7.43 -14.14
C SER A 70 -9.65 8.72 -13.79
N PHE A 71 -10.83 8.60 -13.17
CA PHE A 71 -11.67 9.73 -12.78
C PHE A 71 -12.48 9.40 -11.52
N THR A 72 -13.12 10.42 -10.93
CA THR A 72 -13.93 10.31 -9.70
C THR A 72 -15.43 10.45 -9.95
N ASP A 73 -15.81 11.05 -11.07
CA ASP A 73 -17.21 11.34 -11.40
C ASP A 73 -17.96 10.11 -11.90
N ALA A 74 -19.29 10.20 -11.99
CA ALA A 74 -20.12 9.13 -12.54
C ALA A 74 -19.85 8.85 -14.03
N GLN A 75 -19.22 9.79 -14.75
CA GLN A 75 -18.89 9.68 -16.17
C GLN A 75 -17.49 10.26 -16.43
N CYS A 76 -16.79 9.68 -17.39
CA CYS A 76 -15.48 10.17 -17.82
C CYS A 76 -15.62 11.60 -18.38
N PRO A 77 -14.90 12.61 -17.87
CA PRO A 77 -15.07 14.00 -18.30
C PRO A 77 -14.71 14.21 -19.78
N MET A 78 -13.82 13.38 -20.33
CA MET A 78 -13.38 13.45 -21.72
C MET A 78 -14.31 12.69 -22.69
N CYS A 79 -14.81 11.53 -22.28
CA CYS A 79 -15.53 10.62 -23.17
C CYS A 79 -17.04 10.55 -22.89
N GLN A 80 -17.51 11.15 -21.79
CA GLN A 80 -18.87 11.05 -21.27
C GLN A 80 -19.35 9.59 -21.08
N ALA A 81 -18.41 8.65 -21.03
CA ALA A 81 -18.67 7.23 -20.86
C ALA A 81 -18.77 6.90 -19.38
N ALA A 82 -19.73 6.03 -19.02
CA ALA A 82 -19.80 5.44 -17.69
C ALA A 82 -18.52 4.64 -17.38
N PRO A 83 -18.15 4.51 -16.09
CA PRO A 83 -17.03 3.67 -15.68
C PRO A 83 -17.25 2.23 -16.14
N ALA A 84 -16.27 1.68 -16.86
CA ALA A 84 -16.29 0.29 -17.29
C ALA A 84 -15.71 -0.63 -16.20
N GLU A 85 -14.71 -0.12 -15.47
CA GLU A 85 -13.97 -0.86 -14.45
C GLU A 85 -13.43 0.10 -13.38
N TYR A 86 -13.05 -0.44 -12.22
CA TYR A 86 -12.34 0.28 -11.17
C TYR A 86 -10.89 -0.19 -11.11
N ALA A 87 -10.05 0.72 -10.65
CA ALA A 87 -8.60 0.58 -10.63
C ALA A 87 -8.05 0.93 -9.25
N TRP A 88 -7.12 0.14 -8.72
CA TRP A 88 -6.28 0.59 -7.59
C TRP A 88 -5.40 1.75 -8.05
N ARG A 89 -5.38 2.83 -7.27
CA ARG A 89 -4.62 4.06 -7.54
C ARG A 89 -4.16 4.68 -6.24
N PHE A 90 -3.09 4.13 -5.69
CA PHE A 90 -2.45 4.70 -4.51
C PHE A 90 -0.95 4.41 -4.50
N ALA A 91 -0.23 5.05 -3.59
CA ALA A 91 1.17 4.84 -3.33
C ALA A 91 1.35 4.46 -1.87
N LEU A 92 2.26 3.54 -1.59
CA LEU A 92 2.77 3.29 -0.26
C LEU A 92 4.13 3.98 -0.15
N LEU A 93 4.32 4.80 0.88
CA LEU A 93 5.60 5.45 1.12
C LEU A 93 6.51 4.49 1.89
N ALA A 94 7.57 4.04 1.22
CA ALA A 94 8.50 3.06 1.72
C ALA A 94 9.80 3.72 2.19
N VAL A 95 10.33 3.23 3.31
CA VAL A 95 11.73 3.47 3.73
C VAL A 95 12.46 2.13 3.72
N ASP A 96 13.74 2.12 3.39
CA ASP A 96 14.58 0.93 3.55
C ASP A 96 15.52 1.08 4.75
N GLY A 97 16.22 0.00 5.10
CA GLY A 97 17.15 -0.02 6.24
C GLY A 97 18.54 0.51 5.86
N SER A 98 18.68 1.17 4.72
CA SER A 98 19.98 1.69 4.30
C SER A 98 20.35 2.88 5.21
N PRO A 99 21.60 2.94 5.72
CA PRO A 99 22.01 4.04 6.57
C PRO A 99 21.91 5.34 5.77
N SER A 100 21.12 6.30 6.24
CA SER A 100 21.20 7.67 5.72
C SER A 100 22.60 8.17 6.05
N THR A 101 23.31 8.71 5.06
CA THR A 101 24.65 9.30 5.23
C THR A 101 24.62 10.63 5.98
N ALA A 102 23.52 10.94 6.67
CA ALA A 102 23.33 12.18 7.38
C ALA A 102 22.98 11.90 8.85
N ASP A 103 23.83 12.44 9.72
CA ASP A 103 23.72 12.41 11.17
C ASP A 103 22.53 13.28 11.60
N GLY A 104 21.34 12.69 11.75
CA GLY A 104 20.13 13.42 12.13
C GLY A 104 18.89 12.54 12.30
N ALA A 105 18.90 11.67 13.32
CA ALA A 105 18.12 10.42 13.38
C ALA A 105 16.58 10.45 13.35
N GLU A 106 15.88 11.59 13.30
CA GLU A 106 14.39 11.58 13.32
C GLU A 106 13.70 12.54 12.34
N ALA A 107 14.37 13.59 11.85
CA ALA A 107 13.79 14.52 10.86
C ALA A 107 14.07 14.10 9.40
N GLU A 108 15.12 13.32 9.15
CA GLU A 108 15.53 12.91 7.79
C GLU A 108 14.80 11.68 7.26
N THR A 109 14.17 10.89 8.13
CA THR A 109 13.43 9.68 7.76
C THR A 109 12.17 10.00 6.94
N GLU A 110 11.69 11.25 6.99
CA GLU A 110 10.60 11.73 6.14
C GLU A 110 11.07 12.09 4.72
N ALA A 111 12.31 12.58 4.56
CA ALA A 111 12.89 12.94 3.27
C ALA A 111 13.32 11.73 2.42
N ALA A 112 13.55 10.57 3.04
CA ALA A 112 13.97 9.33 2.37
C ALA A 112 12.82 8.45 1.85
N ARG A 113 11.56 8.89 1.99
CA ARG A 113 10.39 8.09 1.61
C ARG A 113 10.30 7.95 0.09
N VAL A 114 10.35 6.71 -0.39
CA VAL A 114 10.18 6.39 -1.82
C VAL A 114 8.75 5.94 -2.08
N PRO A 115 8.02 6.57 -3.01
CA PRO A 115 6.67 6.16 -3.36
C PRO A 115 6.72 4.84 -4.16
N VAL A 116 6.14 3.79 -3.59
CA VAL A 116 5.88 2.52 -4.28
C VAL A 116 4.44 2.54 -4.77
N LEU A 117 4.27 2.68 -6.09
CA LEU A 117 2.94 2.79 -6.69
C LEU A 117 2.24 1.44 -6.73
N VAL A 118 0.99 1.45 -6.26
CA VAL A 118 0.02 0.37 -6.43
C VAL A 118 -1.01 0.86 -7.44
N SER A 119 -0.81 0.46 -8.70
CA SER A 119 -1.71 0.76 -9.80
C SER A 119 -2.15 -0.52 -10.48
N ASP A 120 -3.44 -0.61 -10.77
CA ASP A 120 -3.90 -1.58 -11.74
C ASP A 120 -3.34 -1.23 -13.14
N GLY A 121 -3.07 -2.23 -13.95
CA GLY A 121 -2.45 -2.00 -15.25
C GLY A 121 -1.97 -3.23 -16.01
N ARG A 122 -2.20 -4.46 -15.49
CA ARG A 122 -1.81 -5.80 -16.03
C ARG A 122 -0.60 -6.49 -15.38
N GLY A 123 -0.52 -6.52 -14.04
CA GLY A 123 0.43 -7.34 -13.29
C GLY A 123 -0.24 -7.92 -12.03
N THR A 124 0.21 -9.08 -11.56
CA THR A 124 -0.30 -9.77 -10.35
C THR A 124 -0.42 -8.78 -9.18
N ASP A 125 -1.65 -8.37 -8.90
CA ASP A 125 -1.97 -7.14 -8.18
C ASP A 125 -1.60 -7.25 -6.70
N PHE A 126 -0.94 -6.21 -6.15
CA PHE A 126 -0.62 -6.16 -4.72
C PHE A 126 -1.89 -6.35 -3.89
N MET A 127 -3.03 -5.82 -4.34
CA MET A 127 -4.31 -5.94 -3.63
C MET A 127 -5.16 -7.14 -4.04
N ALA A 128 -4.75 -7.96 -5.02
CA ALA A 128 -5.57 -9.07 -5.53
C ALA A 128 -5.92 -10.10 -4.44
N ALA A 129 -5.02 -10.33 -3.49
CA ALA A 129 -5.28 -11.23 -2.36
C ALA A 129 -6.19 -10.62 -1.28
N VAL A 130 -6.43 -9.31 -1.32
CA VAL A 130 -7.35 -8.61 -0.40
C VAL A 130 -8.74 -8.51 -1.02
N ALA A 131 -8.84 -7.90 -2.19
CA ALA A 131 -10.11 -7.62 -2.85
C ALA A 131 -9.92 -7.20 -4.32
N PRO A 132 -10.92 -7.43 -5.19
CA PRO A 132 -10.97 -6.78 -6.49
C PRO A 132 -11.14 -5.26 -6.34
N PRO A 133 -10.63 -4.45 -7.28
CA PRO A 133 -10.90 -3.02 -7.29
C PRO A 133 -12.38 -2.76 -7.58
N VAL A 134 -13.05 -2.03 -6.69
CA VAL A 134 -14.47 -1.64 -6.77
C VAL A 134 -14.66 -0.22 -6.26
N ASP A 135 -15.86 0.34 -6.41
CA ASP A 135 -16.26 1.57 -5.74
C ASP A 135 -16.32 1.35 -4.21
N LEU A 136 -15.28 1.78 -3.49
CA LEU A 136 -15.18 1.58 -2.05
C LEU A 136 -16.22 2.40 -1.26
N THR A 137 -16.80 3.45 -1.85
CA THR A 137 -17.87 4.23 -1.20
C THR A 137 -19.19 3.43 -1.12
N ARG A 138 -19.39 2.51 -2.05
CA ARG A 138 -20.59 1.67 -2.13
C ARG A 138 -20.38 0.25 -1.59
N ASN A 139 -19.15 -0.09 -1.24
CA ASN A 139 -18.75 -1.43 -0.80
C ASN A 139 -18.01 -1.37 0.54
N PRO A 140 -18.72 -1.09 1.65
CA PRO A 140 -18.10 -0.85 2.96
C PRO A 140 -17.37 -2.06 3.53
N ALA A 141 -17.85 -3.29 3.26
CA ALA A 141 -17.16 -4.50 3.66
C ALA A 141 -15.78 -4.64 2.97
N THR A 142 -15.71 -4.27 1.69
CA THR A 142 -14.45 -4.25 0.93
C THR A 142 -13.53 -3.14 1.44
N ALA A 143 -14.07 -1.94 1.67
CA ALA A 143 -13.30 -0.83 2.24
C ALA A 143 -12.69 -1.18 3.60
N ARG A 144 -13.44 -1.85 4.49
CA ARG A 144 -12.93 -2.35 5.77
C ARG A 144 -11.82 -3.37 5.58
N SER A 145 -11.96 -4.30 4.64
CA SER A 145 -10.94 -5.32 4.35
C SER A 145 -9.64 -4.71 3.84
N VAL A 146 -9.74 -3.70 2.98
CA VAL A 146 -8.61 -2.88 2.50
C VAL A 146 -7.94 -2.16 3.65
N LEU A 147 -8.71 -1.48 4.50
CA LEU A 147 -8.18 -0.77 5.67
C LEU A 147 -7.46 -1.73 6.63
N ALA A 148 -8.06 -2.88 6.94
CA ALA A 148 -7.46 -3.89 7.81
C ALA A 148 -6.11 -4.38 7.26
N SER A 149 -6.04 -4.59 5.93
CA SER A 149 -4.80 -4.94 5.25
C SER A 149 -3.74 -3.84 5.39
N LEU A 150 -4.11 -2.58 5.12
CA LEU A 150 -3.20 -1.44 5.24
C LEU A 150 -2.69 -1.26 6.68
N VAL A 151 -3.55 -1.38 7.69
CA VAL A 151 -3.15 -1.31 9.11
C VAL A 151 -2.14 -2.41 9.45
N ARG A 152 -2.33 -3.63 8.94
CA ARG A 152 -1.38 -4.73 9.10
C ARG A 152 -0.03 -4.45 8.44
N HIS A 153 -0.03 -3.75 7.31
CA HIS A 153 1.21 -3.42 6.60
C HIS A 153 1.94 -2.20 7.16
N LEU A 154 1.20 -1.19 7.63
CA LEU A 154 1.71 0.09 8.10
C LEU A 154 2.05 0.06 9.60
N ALA A 155 1.27 -0.64 10.42
CA ALA A 155 1.49 -0.71 11.88
C ALA A 155 1.86 -2.11 12.38
N GLY A 156 1.73 -3.15 11.56
CA GLY A 156 1.93 -4.53 12.03
C GLY A 156 0.88 -4.99 13.04
N ARG A 157 -0.26 -4.28 13.11
CA ARG A 157 -1.37 -4.56 14.03
C ARG A 157 -2.53 -5.19 13.28
N ASP A 158 -3.33 -5.97 14.00
CA ASP A 158 -4.61 -6.46 13.50
C ASP A 158 -5.71 -5.46 13.86
N LEU A 159 -6.43 -4.95 12.84
CA LEU A 159 -7.46 -3.94 13.03
C LEU A 159 -8.56 -4.44 13.96
N ASP A 160 -9.06 -5.66 13.76
CA ASP A 160 -10.17 -6.19 14.56
C ASP A 160 -9.74 -6.45 16.01
N ALA A 161 -8.48 -6.84 16.23
CA ALA A 161 -7.92 -6.94 17.57
C ALA A 161 -7.82 -5.57 18.27
N ALA A 162 -7.36 -4.52 17.55
CA ALA A 162 -7.29 -3.16 18.10
C ALA A 162 -8.68 -2.62 18.45
N VAL A 163 -9.69 -2.92 17.63
CA VAL A 163 -11.10 -2.59 17.92
C VAL A 163 -11.59 -3.31 19.18
N ARG A 164 -11.37 -4.63 19.30
CA ARG A 164 -11.77 -5.39 20.49
C ARG A 164 -11.08 -4.94 21.76
N ALA A 165 -9.84 -4.48 21.66
CA ALA A 165 -9.09 -3.92 22.78
C ALA A 165 -9.55 -2.50 23.17
N GLY A 166 -10.45 -1.88 22.40
CA GLY A 166 -10.94 -0.53 22.66
C GLY A 166 -9.94 0.57 22.31
N HIS A 167 -8.93 0.27 21.49
CA HIS A 167 -7.94 1.27 21.06
C HIS A 167 -8.48 2.23 19.99
N ILE A 168 -9.60 1.89 19.35
CA ILE A 168 -10.23 2.70 18.32
C ILE A 168 -11.59 3.16 18.83
N ALA A 169 -11.80 4.48 18.84
CA ALA A 169 -13.05 5.07 19.26
C ALA A 169 -14.22 4.66 18.34
N LYS A 170 -15.43 4.58 18.92
CA LYS A 170 -16.62 4.03 18.25
C LYS A 170 -17.08 4.88 17.06
N ASP A 171 -16.89 6.19 17.13
CA ASP A 171 -17.13 7.16 16.06
C ASP A 171 -16.21 6.94 14.85
N VAL A 172 -14.93 6.61 15.07
CA VAL A 172 -14.01 6.20 14.01
C VAL A 172 -14.49 4.91 13.36
N MET A 173 -15.06 3.97 14.13
CA MET A 173 -15.62 2.72 13.59
C MET A 173 -16.86 2.95 12.71
N ASP A 174 -17.69 3.92 13.06
CA ASP A 174 -18.83 4.31 12.21
C ASP A 174 -18.31 5.00 10.93
N ALA A 175 -17.29 5.85 11.00
CA ALA A 175 -16.66 6.44 9.81
C ALA A 175 -15.99 5.38 8.91
N VAL A 176 -15.37 4.36 9.50
CA VAL A 176 -14.83 3.18 8.79
C VAL A 176 -15.95 2.45 8.04
N ALA A 177 -17.12 2.28 8.67
CA ALA A 177 -18.26 1.61 8.06
C ALA A 177 -18.83 2.38 6.85
N HIS A 178 -18.64 3.69 6.78
CA HIS A 178 -19.07 4.53 5.64
C HIS A 178 -17.92 4.81 4.65
N GLY A 179 -16.72 4.27 4.88
CA GLY A 179 -15.56 4.48 4.00
C GLY A 179 -15.00 5.92 4.03
N GLU A 180 -15.47 6.76 4.94
CA GLU A 180 -15.05 8.16 5.07
C GLU A 180 -13.83 8.34 5.98
N VAL A 181 -13.12 7.25 6.27
CA VAL A 181 -11.99 7.26 7.19
C VAL A 181 -10.65 7.43 6.48
N SER A 182 -9.78 8.25 7.07
CA SER A 182 -8.37 8.28 6.73
C SER A 182 -7.66 7.08 7.37
N VAL A 183 -6.79 6.42 6.61
CA VAL A 183 -5.91 5.37 7.14
C VAL A 183 -4.99 5.95 8.21
N VAL A 184 -4.54 7.21 8.04
CA VAL A 184 -3.65 7.88 9.00
C VAL A 184 -4.36 8.09 10.34
N ASP A 185 -5.62 8.55 10.31
CA ASP A 185 -6.41 8.76 11.54
C ASP A 185 -6.60 7.46 12.31
N VAL A 186 -6.87 6.36 11.60
CA VAL A 186 -6.99 5.03 12.21
C VAL A 186 -5.68 4.57 12.84
N LEU A 187 -4.55 4.78 12.16
CA LEU A 187 -3.23 4.43 12.69
C LEU A 187 -2.88 5.25 13.94
N ASN A 188 -3.19 6.55 13.93
CA ASN A 188 -2.99 7.44 15.08
C ASN A 188 -3.86 7.00 16.26
N ALA A 189 -5.14 6.69 16.03
CA ALA A 189 -6.03 6.19 17.09
C ALA A 189 -5.49 4.89 17.72
N ILE A 190 -5.03 3.94 16.89
CA ILE A 190 -4.40 2.70 17.39
C ILE A 190 -3.16 3.01 18.23
N GLN A 191 -2.34 3.97 17.81
CA GLN A 191 -1.11 4.37 18.50
C GLN A 191 -1.41 5.05 19.84
N GLU A 192 -2.41 5.92 19.90
CA GLU A 192 -2.83 6.62 21.12
C GLU A 192 -3.49 5.67 22.13
N GLY A 193 -4.25 4.69 21.65
CA GLY A 193 -4.93 3.69 22.50
C GLY A 193 -4.02 2.57 22.99
N SER A 194 -2.81 2.42 22.43
CA SER A 194 -1.88 1.33 22.73
C SER A 194 -0.75 1.79 23.65
N ALA A 195 -0.44 0.99 24.69
CA ALA A 195 0.72 1.24 25.54
C ALA A 195 2.07 0.97 24.82
N GLU A 196 2.05 0.15 23.76
CA GLU A 196 3.23 -0.16 22.96
C GLU A 196 3.24 0.64 21.65
N PRO A 197 4.38 1.24 21.26
CA PRO A 197 4.50 1.94 20.00
C PRO A 197 4.35 0.97 18.82
N ALA A 198 3.43 1.29 17.92
CA ALA A 198 3.27 0.61 16.65
C ALA A 198 4.51 0.89 15.78
N THR A 199 5.33 -0.14 15.61
CA THR A 199 6.48 -0.06 14.71
C THR A 199 6.14 -0.76 13.40
N PRO A 200 6.19 -0.04 12.25
CA PRO A 200 5.94 -0.66 10.96
C PRO A 200 6.84 -1.89 10.74
N PRO A 201 6.28 -3.05 10.38
CA PRO A 201 7.06 -4.27 10.17
C PRO A 201 7.90 -4.17 8.89
N TRP A 202 9.07 -4.81 8.90
CA TRP A 202 9.85 -5.01 7.68
C TRP A 202 9.11 -5.96 6.73
N ARG A 203 9.08 -5.61 5.45
CA ARG A 203 8.41 -6.34 4.37
C ARG A 203 9.37 -6.55 3.22
N ASP A 204 9.47 -7.79 2.75
CA ASP A 204 10.13 -8.09 1.49
C ASP A 204 9.14 -7.88 0.36
N VAL A 205 9.48 -7.05 -0.63
CA VAL A 205 8.59 -6.69 -1.74
C VAL A 205 9.31 -6.80 -3.07
N CYS A 206 8.58 -7.16 -4.12
CA CYS A 206 9.05 -7.05 -5.49
C CYS A 206 8.54 -5.72 -6.06
N VAL A 207 9.45 -4.84 -6.45
CA VAL A 207 9.12 -3.58 -7.13
C VAL A 207 9.63 -3.63 -8.56
N GLN A 208 8.86 -3.06 -9.48
CA GLN A 208 9.27 -2.92 -10.87
C GLN A 208 9.53 -1.45 -11.17
N SER A 209 10.74 -1.11 -11.58
CA SER A 209 11.06 0.20 -12.12
C SER A 209 10.49 0.33 -13.52
N TYR A 210 10.03 1.53 -13.89
CA TYR A 210 9.55 1.81 -15.24
C TYR A 210 9.87 3.26 -15.63
N ARG A 211 10.00 3.53 -16.94
CA ARG A 211 10.20 4.89 -17.45
C ARG A 211 8.84 5.54 -17.62
N PHE A 212 8.66 6.69 -16.99
CA PHE A 212 7.50 7.54 -17.23
C PHE A 212 7.88 8.62 -18.24
N PHE A 213 7.18 8.67 -19.36
CA PHE A 213 7.31 9.75 -20.34
C PHE A 213 6.13 10.69 -20.14
N ASP A 214 6.40 11.84 -19.53
CA ASP A 214 5.40 12.89 -19.40
C ASP A 214 5.25 13.62 -20.75
N THR A 215 4.35 13.13 -21.59
CA THR A 215 4.02 13.78 -22.87
C THR A 215 2.85 14.77 -22.73
N VAL A 216 2.34 15.02 -21.52
CA VAL A 216 1.03 15.68 -21.33
C VAL A 216 1.14 17.17 -20.94
N PHE A 217 2.33 17.70 -20.63
CA PHE A 217 2.52 19.13 -20.32
C PHE A 217 3.05 20.02 -21.46
N ARG A 218 2.96 19.57 -22.72
CA ARG A 218 3.22 20.43 -23.88
C ARG A 218 2.01 20.47 -24.81
N GLN A 219 0.99 21.23 -24.44
CA GLN A 219 0.04 21.88 -25.36
C GLN A 219 -0.74 22.98 -24.64
#